data_AF-A0A737SNS1-F1
#
_entry.id   AF-A0A737SNS1-F1
#
_cell.length_a   1.000
_cell.length_b   1.000
_cell.length_c   1.000
_cell.angle_alpha   90.00
_cell.angle_beta   90.00
_cell.angle_gamma   90.00
#
_symmetry.space_group_name_H-M   'P 1'
#
loop_
_entity.id
_entity.type
_entity.pdbx_description
1 polymer ?
#
loop_
_entity_poly.entity_id
_entity_poly.type
_entity_poly.pdbx_seq_one_letter_code
_entity_poly.pdbx_strand_id
1 'polypeptide(L)' 'MMAKINEIFGRVNEFGTVDILYVDDGESVTSIEDAPEFIKNIRHIYGVSQPSGSVRYEHDEIIITLNDAMLLGIEIEA' A
#
# COMPACT_ATOMS: atom_id res chain seq x y z
N MET A 1 12.11 0.31 3.76
CA MET A 1 11.99 1.71 3.28
C MET A 1 10.50 2.04 3.28
N MET A 2 10.10 3.27 3.60
CA MET A 2 8.69 3.64 3.64
C MET A 2 8.32 4.33 2.33
N ALA A 3 7.29 3.83 1.66
CA ALA A 3 6.79 4.38 0.42
C ALA A 3 5.63 5.35 0.68
N LYS A 4 5.52 6.39 -0.14
CA LYS A 4 4.33 7.24 -0.17
C LYS A 4 3.38 6.77 -1.26
N ILE A 5 2.09 7.09 -1.13
CA ILE A 5 1.08 6.76 -2.14
C ILE A 5 1.45 7.28 -3.55
N ASN A 6 2.15 8.41 -3.66
CA ASN A 6 2.60 8.95 -4.96
C ASN A 6 3.88 8.29 -5.52
N GLU A 7 4.53 7.41 -4.77
CA GLU A 7 5.77 6.72 -5.15
C GLU A 7 5.53 5.24 -5.46
N ILE A 8 4.27 4.80 -5.44
CA ILE A 8 3.85 3.41 -5.62
C ILE A 8 2.76 3.31 -6.69
N PHE A 9 2.70 2.16 -7.33
CA PHE A 9 1.64 1.80 -8.26
C PHE A 9 1.18 0.36 -7.98
N GLY A 10 -0.01 0.03 -8.46
CA GLY A 10 -0.59 -1.30 -8.37
C GLY A 10 -0.42 -2.07 -9.67
N ARG A 11 -0.06 -3.35 -9.60
CA ARG A 11 -0.07 -4.26 -10.75
C ARG A 11 -1.03 -5.41 -10.46
N VAL A 12 -1.96 -5.67 -11.39
CA VAL A 12 -2.86 -6.82 -11.27
C VAL A 12 -2.10 -8.11 -11.56
N ASN A 13 -2.17 -9.08 -10.66
CA ASN A 13 -1.57 -10.40 -10.83
C ASN A 13 -2.57 -11.46 -11.32
N GLU A 14 -2.03 -12.66 -11.57
CA GLU A 14 -2.80 -13.81 -12.08
C GLU A 14 -3.94 -14.26 -11.15
N PHE A 15 -3.90 -13.87 -9.87
CA PHE A 15 -4.93 -14.18 -8.88
C PHE A 15 -6.04 -13.13 -8.81
N GLY A 16 -5.97 -12.06 -9.61
CA GLY A 16 -6.92 -10.94 -9.60
C GLY A 16 -6.75 -10.00 -8.40
N THR A 17 -5.62 -10.10 -7.70
CA THR A 17 -5.21 -9.14 -6.66
C THR A 17 -4.22 -8.13 -7.23
N VAL A 18 -3.98 -7.04 -6.50
CA VAL A 18 -3.07 -5.98 -6.87
C VAL A 18 -1.83 -6.04 -5.99
N ASP A 19 -0.68 -6.27 -6.61
CA ASP A 19 0.64 -6.12 -5.99
C ASP A 19 1.03 -4.65 -5.98
N ILE A 20 1.51 -4.16 -4.84
CA ILE A 20 1.94 -2.77 -4.69
C ILE A 20 3.45 -2.67 -4.85
N LEU A 21 3.88 -1.94 -5.88
CA LEU A 21 5.27 -1.83 -6.33
C LEU A 21 5.74 -0.37 -6.33
N TYR A 22 7.04 -0.13 -6.15
CA TYR A 22 7.64 1.21 -6.26
C TYR A 22 7.69 1.66 -7.73
N VAL A 23 7.31 2.90 -8.01
CA VAL A 23 7.37 3.48 -9.37
C VAL A 23 8.80 3.54 -9.93
N ASP A 24 9.80 3.67 -9.07
CA ASP A 24 11.20 3.87 -9.46
C ASP A 24 11.85 2.59 -10.04
N ASP A 25 11.75 1.47 -9.32
CA ASP A 25 12.44 0.21 -9.67
C ASP A 25 11.47 -0.97 -9.91
N GLY A 26 10.20 -0.83 -9.53
CA GLY A 26 9.21 -1.90 -9.63
C GLY A 26 9.34 -2.97 -8.54
N GLU A 27 10.14 -2.75 -7.49
CA GLU A 27 10.24 -3.65 -6.34
C GLU A 27 8.98 -3.63 -5.47
N SER A 28 8.74 -4.73 -4.75
CA SER A 28 7.62 -4.87 -3.81
C SER A 28 7.71 -3.87 -2.66
N VAL A 29 6.61 -3.18 -2.42
CA VAL A 29 6.49 -2.24 -1.30
C VAL A 29 6.19 -3.02 -0.04
N THR A 30 7.08 -2.90 0.93
CA THR A 30 6.95 -3.53 2.26
C THR A 30 6.29 -2.62 3.28
N SER A 31 6.27 -1.30 3.05
CA SER A 31 5.68 -0.34 3.96
C SER A 31 5.16 0.92 3.28
N ILE A 32 3.97 1.40 3.68
CA ILE A 32 3.35 2.63 3.17
C ILE A 32 3.09 3.60 4.32
N GLU A 33 3.45 4.86 4.12
CA GLU A 33 3.17 5.98 5.04
C GLU A 33 1.78 6.61 4.77
N ASP A 34 1.12 7.08 5.84
CA ASP A 34 -0.18 7.78 5.80
C ASP A 34 -1.29 7.04 5.05
N ALA A 35 -1.37 5.74 5.33
CA ALA A 35 -2.20 4.86 4.56
C ALA A 35 -3.51 4.57 5.33
N PRO A 36 -4.67 4.60 4.67
CA PRO A 36 -5.94 4.77 5.37
C PRO A 36 -6.47 3.47 5.98
N GLU A 37 -6.85 3.51 7.26
CA GLU A 37 -7.14 2.39 8.17
C GLU A 37 -8.16 1.32 7.71
N PHE A 38 -8.86 1.53 6.60
CA PHE A 38 -9.93 0.64 6.15
C PHE A 38 -9.44 -0.60 5.38
N ILE A 39 -8.15 -0.68 4.99
CA ILE A 39 -7.60 -1.84 4.28
C ILE A 39 -7.35 -2.98 5.29
N LYS A 40 -8.28 -3.93 5.38
CA LYS A 40 -8.22 -4.98 6.43
C LYS A 40 -7.21 -6.10 6.16
N ASN A 41 -6.72 -6.23 4.94
CA ASN A 41 -5.87 -7.35 4.51
C ASN A 41 -4.38 -7.16 4.81
N ILE A 42 -4.01 -6.11 5.52
CA ILE A 42 -2.63 -5.77 5.84
C ILE A 42 -2.49 -5.34 7.29
N ARG A 43 -1.27 -5.43 7.83
CA ARG A 43 -0.99 -5.08 9.22
C ARG A 43 -0.78 -3.58 9.34
N HIS A 44 -1.58 -2.97 10.22
CA HIS A 44 -1.50 -1.55 10.58
C HIS A 44 -0.62 -1.39 11.81
N ILE A 45 0.36 -0.50 11.76
CA ILE A 45 1.20 -0.13 12.89
C ILE A 45 0.90 1.33 13.26
N TYR A 46 0.39 1.53 14.46
CA TYR A 46 0.16 2.85 15.04
C TYR A 46 1.44 3.30 15.75
N GLY A 47 2.02 4.41 15.31
CA GLY A 47 3.18 5.00 15.98
C GLY A 47 2.78 5.59 17.34
N VAL A 48 3.43 5.16 18.43
CA VAL A 48 3.17 5.62 19.81
C VAL A 48 3.48 7.11 20.08
N SER A 49 3.82 7.92 19.07
CA SER A 49 4.16 9.34 19.25
C SER A 49 3.82 10.23 18.05
N GLN A 50 2.80 9.91 17.25
CA GLN A 50 2.34 10.81 16.20
C GLN A 50 1.01 11.48 16.58
N PRO A 51 0.93 12.82 16.58
CA PRO A 51 -0.32 13.53 16.83
C PRO A 51 -1.25 13.30 15.63
N SER A 52 -2.36 12.61 15.87
CA SER A 52 -3.51 12.45 14.98
C SER A 52 -3.25 11.81 13.60
N GLY A 53 -3.53 10.50 13.50
CA GLY A 53 -4.15 9.92 12.29
C GLY A 53 -3.25 9.22 11.27
N SER A 54 -1.93 9.25 11.43
CA SER A 54 -1.03 8.55 10.49
C SER A 54 -0.88 7.08 10.87
N VAL A 55 -1.39 6.21 10.02
CA VAL A 55 -1.25 4.75 10.15
C VAL A 55 -0.24 4.24 9.14
N ARG A 56 0.61 3.33 9.60
CA ARG A 56 1.67 2.72 8.78
C ARG A 56 1.23 1.32 8.37
N TYR A 57 1.48 0.98 7.11
CA TYR A 57 1.39 -0.40 6.65
C TYR A 57 2.74 -1.09 6.69
N GLU A 58 2.75 -2.35 7.15
CA GLU A 58 3.94 -3.20 7.11
C GLU A 58 3.55 -4.64 6.75
N HIS A 59 4.08 -5.14 5.64
CA HIS A 59 3.93 -6.52 5.20
C HIS A 59 5.14 -6.91 4.34
N ASP A 60 5.47 -8.20 4.23
CA ASP A 60 6.57 -8.66 3.37
C ASP A 60 6.32 -8.29 1.89
N GLU A 61 5.07 -8.41 1.46
CA GLU A 61 4.58 -7.98 0.15
C GLU A 61 3.17 -7.42 0.32
N ILE A 62 2.95 -6.14 0.01
CA ILE A 62 1.62 -5.55 0.14
C ILE A 62 0.78 -5.97 -1.07
N ILE A 63 -0.17 -6.86 -0.81
CA ILE A 63 -1.14 -7.37 -1.79
C ILE A 63 -2.53 -6.95 -1.33
N ILE A 64 -3.24 -6.20 -2.17
CA ILE A 64 -4.57 -5.67 -1.87
C ILE A 64 -5.56 -6.03 -2.98
N THR A 65 -6.85 -5.82 -2.74
CA THR A 65 -7.84 -6.02 -3.82
C THR A 65 -7.82 -4.85 -4.79
N LEU A 66 -8.28 -5.06 -6.03
CA LEU A 66 -8.44 -3.97 -6.99
C LEU A 66 -9.34 -2.85 -6.47
N ASN A 67 -10.40 -3.20 -5.76
CA ASN A 67 -11.30 -2.22 -5.14
C ASN A 67 -10.59 -1.40 -4.06
N ASP A 68 -9.78 -2.05 -3.23
CA ASP A 68 -8.97 -1.37 -2.22
C ASP A 68 -7.95 -0.42 -2.88
N ALA A 69 -7.26 -0.85 -3.92
CA ALA A 69 -6.30 -0.02 -4.65
C ALA A 69 -6.96 1.21 -5.30
N MET A 70 -8.15 1.02 -5.88
CA MET A 70 -8.97 2.12 -6.40
C MET A 70 -9.41 3.09 -5.30
N LEU A 71 -9.80 2.58 -4.12
CA LEU A 71 -10.18 3.42 -2.98
C LEU A 71 -8.99 4.22 -2.43
N LEU A 72 -7.79 3.68 -2.54
CA LEU A 72 -6.54 4.35 -2.19
C LEU A 72 -6.10 5.39 -3.22
N GLY A 73 -6.70 5.40 -4.41
CA GLY A 73 -6.26 6.26 -5.52
C GLY A 73 -4.90 5.85 -6.09
N ILE A 74 -4.50 4.59 -5.90
CA ILE A 74 -3.27 4.04 -6.47
C ILE A 74 -3.49 3.79 -7.96
N GLU A 75 -2.57 4.27 -8.80
CA GLU A 75 -2.62 3.99 -10.23
C GLU A 75 -2.39 2.51 -10.49
N ILE A 76 -3.25 1.90 -11.31
CA ILE A 76 -3.14 0.49 -11.69
C ILE A 76 -2.53 0.39 -13.07
N GLU A 77 -1.41 -0.31 -13.18
CA GLU A 77 -0.80 -0.70 -14.45
C GLU A 77 -1.70 -1.76 -15.12
N ALA A 78 -2.16 -1.44 -16.34
CA ALA A 78 -3.08 -2.25 -17.12
C ALA A 78 -2.39 -3.24 -18.06
#